data_AF-S2N5A5-F1
#
_entry.id   AF-S2N5A5-F1
#
_cell.length_a   1.000
_cell.length_b   1.000
_cell.length_c   1.000
_cell.angle_alpha   90.00
_cell.angle_beta   90.00
_cell.angle_gamma   90.00
#
_symmetry.space_group_name_H-M   'P 1'
#
loop_
_entity.id
_entity.type
_entity.pdbx_description
1 polymer ?
#
loop_
_entity_poly.entity_id
_entity_poly.type
_entity_poly.pdbx_seq_one_letter_code
_entity_poly.pdbx_strand_id
1 'polypeptide(L)' 'MNRSQFVQAIQNGEYKNYTVRNLHGLKTPASKPDSTTNNNLD' A
#
# COMPACT_ATOMS: atom_id res chain seq x y z
N MET A 1 1.49 -0.79 14.22
CA MET A 1 2.27 -0.64 12.98
C MET A 1 2.42 0.84 12.67
N ASN A 2 3.64 1.32 12.53
CA ASN A 2 3.91 2.70 12.13
C ASN A 2 3.92 2.84 10.61
N ARG A 3 3.59 4.01 10.07
CA ARG A 3 3.55 4.28 8.62
C ARG A 3 4.83 3.85 7.89
N SER A 4 5.99 4.07 8.50
CA SER A 4 7.30 3.65 7.96
C SER A 4 7.46 2.13 7.90
N GLN A 5 6.99 1.41 8.92
CA GLN A 5 7.00 -0.05 8.95
C GLN A 5 6.03 -0.61 7.89
N PHE A 6 4.87 0.01 7.71
CA PHE A 6 3.92 -0.38 6.68
C PHE A 6 4.50 -0.20 5.27
N VAL A 7 5.14 0.94 5.00
CA VAL A 7 5.84 1.20 3.73
C VAL A 7 6.93 0.15 3.47
N GLN A 8 7.73 -0.20 4.47
CA GLN A 8 8.75 -1.25 4.33
C GLN A 8 8.14 -2.63 4.04
N ALA A 9 7.08 -3.01 4.75
CA ALA A 9 6.41 -4.30 4.52
C ALA A 9 5.79 -4.39 3.11
N ILE A 10 5.24 -3.28 2.59
CA ILE A 10 4.78 -3.20 1.19
C ILE A 10 5.97 -3.37 0.22
N GLN A 11 7.11 -2.70 0.49
CA GLN A 11 8.32 -2.84 -0.33
C GLN A 11 8.91 -4.26 -0.28
N ASN A 12 8.76 -4.95 0.85
CA ASN A 12 9.17 -6.35 1.03
C ASN A 12 8.19 -7.34 0.37
N GLY A 13 7.05 -6.88 -0.16
CA GLY A 13 6.08 -7.72 -0.84
C GLY A 13 5.10 -8.47 0.08
N GLU A 14 5.07 -8.16 1.38
CA GLU A 14 4.07 -8.75 2.30
C GLU A 14 2.63 -8.31 1.93
N TYR A 15 2.48 -7.12 1.36
CA TYR A 15 1.19 -6.56 0.98
C TYR A 15 1.06 -6.42 -0.54
N LYS A 16 0.73 -7.53 -1.22
CA LYS A 16 0.59 -7.58 -2.69
C LYS A 16 -0.49 -6.63 -3.25
N ASN A 17 -1.49 -6.30 -2.43
CA ASN A 17 -2.58 -5.38 -2.78
C ASN A 17 -2.24 -3.91 -2.46
N TYR A 18 -1.00 -3.61 -2.08
CA TYR A 18 -0.53 -2.28 -1.79
C TYR A 18 0.73 -1.98 -2.60
N THR A 19 0.92 -0.71 -2.92
CA THR A 19 2.10 -0.20 -3.60
C THR A 19 2.59 1.02 -2.85
N VAL A 20 3.90 1.25 -2.85
CA VAL A 20 4.45 2.52 -2.38
C VAL A 20 4.59 3.44 -3.59
N ARG A 21 3.93 4.61 -3.53
CA ARG A 21 4.07 5.68 -4.52
C ARG A 21 4.98 6.77 -3.97
N ASN A 22 5.80 7.34 -4.82
CA ASN A 22 6.60 8.50 -4.47
C ASN A 22 5.88 9.77 -4.95
N LEU A 23 5.29 10.53 -4.02
CA LEU A 23 4.62 11.80 -4.32
C LEU A 23 5.52 12.94 -3.83
N HIS A 24 6.11 13.70 -4.75
CA HIS A 24 7.01 14.82 -4.42
C HIS A 24 8.15 14.45 -3.45
N GLY A 25 8.70 13.23 -3.55
CA GLY A 25 9.76 12.73 -2.66
C GLY A 25 9.25 12.06 -1.37
N LEU A 26 7.94 12.06 -1.12
CA LEU A 26 7.32 11.38 0.01
C LEU A 26 6.82 9.99 -0.40
N LYS A 27 7.45 8.95 0.17
CA LYS A 27 6.96 7.57 0.08
C LYS A 27 5.60 7.48 0.77
N THR A 28 4.58 7.15 -0.02
CA THR A 28 3.19 7.09 0.40
C THR A 28 2.62 5.71 0.06
N PRO A 29 2.12 4.96 1.05
CA PRO A 29 1.44 3.70 0.78
C PRO A 29 0.12 4.00 0.07
N ALA A 30 -0.13 3.31 -1.04
CA ALA A 30 -1.35 3.41 -1.83
C ALA A 30 -1.92 2.01 -2.03
N SER A 31 -3.20 1.83 -1.76
CA SER A 31 -3.89 0.58 -2.07
C SER A 31 -3.92 0.42 -3.59
N LYS A 32 -3.60 -0.78 -4.08
CA LYS A 32 -3.89 -1.19 -5.44
C LYS A 32 -5.34 -1.68 -5.42
N PRO A 33 -6.32 -0.92 -5.94
CA PRO A 33 -7.59 -1.52 -6.28
C PRO A 33 -7.26 -2.55 -7.36
N ASP A 34 -7.32 -3.82 -6.99
CA ASP A 34 -7.58 -4.84 -7.99
C ASP A 34 -8.87 -4.40 -8.69
N SER A 35 -9.00 -4.55 -10.01
CA SER A 35 -10.17 -4.08 -10.76
C SER A 35 -11.48 -4.82 -10.37
N THR A 36 -11.49 -5.49 -9.22
CA THR A 36 -12.60 -6.11 -8.56
C THR A 36 -13.12 -5.18 -7.46
N THR A 37 -14.41 -4.84 -7.54
CA THR A 37 -15.13 -3.94 -6.63
C THR A 37 -15.31 -4.48 -5.20
N ASN A 38 -14.63 -5.58 -4.83
CA ASN A 38 -14.95 -6.42 -3.67
C ASN A 38 -14.05 -6.19 -2.45
N ASN A 39 -13.68 -4.94 -2.16
CA ASN A 39 -13.02 -4.64 -0.89
C ASN A 39 -13.39 -3.24 -0.40
N ASN A 40 -14.61 -3.11 0.10
CA ASN A 40 -14.95 -2.06 1.05
C ASN A 40 -15.74 -2.69 2.21
N LEU A 41 -14.99 -3.15 3.21
CA LEU A 41 -15.37 -3.31 4.63
C LEU A 41 -16.54 -4.26 4.95
N ASP A 42 -16.21 -5.41 5.53
CA ASP A 42 -17.05 -6.05 6.57
C ASP A 42 -16.49 -5.64 7.94
#